data_AF-A0A7X6Q0H2-F1
#
_entry.id   AF-A0A7X6Q0H2-F1
#
_cell.length_a   1.000
_cell.length_b   1.000
_cell.length_c   1.000
_cell.angle_alpha   90.00
_cell.angle_beta   90.00
_cell.angle_gamma   90.00
#
_symmetry.space_group_name_H-M   'P 1'
#
loop_
_entity.id
_entity.type
_entity.pdbx_description
1 polymer ?
#
loop_
_entity_poly.entity_id
_entity_poly.type
_entity_poly.pdbx_seq_one_letter_code
_entity_poly.pdbx_strand_id
1 'polypeptide(L)'
;MTNLLSETKQVLENHNKEPKDVSWVGSVDGEFAITWSDFEKIADVEYDSGFGAQEIAKDLVIVFTDGTYMNRGEYDGSEWWEYHQAPTKKSDAKPFSNVGGAGTMWDDLAELNESQRTEPQP
;
A
#
# COMPACT_ATOMS: atom_id res chain seq x y z
N MET A 1 20.51 -2.02 -8.30
CA MET A 1 20.70 -0.55 -8.27
C MET A 1 19.54 0.06 -9.01
N THR A 2 18.76 0.82 -8.26
CA THR A 2 17.45 1.35 -8.65
C THR A 2 17.46 2.84 -8.38
N ASN A 3 16.93 3.64 -9.30
CA ASN A 3 16.76 5.07 -9.11
C ASN A 3 15.37 5.36 -8.53
N LEU A 4 15.29 5.99 -7.35
CA LEU A 4 14.02 6.22 -6.66
C LEU A 4 13.04 7.05 -7.51
N LEU A 5 13.48 8.13 -8.14
CA LEU A 5 12.61 8.99 -8.96
C LEU A 5 12.10 8.25 -10.20
N SER A 6 12.97 7.52 -10.89
CA SER A 6 12.62 6.76 -12.09
C SER A 6 11.67 5.61 -11.76
N GLU A 7 11.94 4.87 -10.68
CA GLU A 7 11.04 3.84 -10.14
C GLU A 7 9.67 4.43 -9.82
N THR A 8 9.66 5.56 -9.08
CA THR A 8 8.41 6.23 -8.71
C THR A 8 7.58 6.59 -9.94
N LYS A 9 8.20 7.22 -10.96
CA LYS A 9 7.51 7.56 -12.22
C LYS A 9 6.98 6.34 -12.96
N GLN A 10 7.74 5.25 -13.00
CA GLN A 10 7.29 4.00 -13.60
C GLN A 10 6.08 3.42 -12.87
N VAL A 11 6.07 3.47 -11.53
CA VAL A 11 4.93 2.98 -10.74
C VAL A 11 3.70 3.88 -10.92
N LEU A 12 3.88 5.21 -11.02
CA LEU A 12 2.80 6.12 -11.40
C LEU A 12 2.16 5.70 -12.72
N GLU A 13 2.98 5.51 -13.76
CA GLU A 13 2.51 5.11 -15.10
C GLU A 13 1.77 3.76 -15.06
N ASN A 14 2.29 2.77 -14.33
CA ASN A 14 1.66 1.45 -14.16
C ASN A 14 0.26 1.53 -13.52
N HIS A 15 0.00 2.56 -12.72
CA HIS A 15 -1.28 2.81 -12.05
C HIS A 15 -2.13 3.89 -12.74
N ASN A 16 -1.78 4.31 -13.97
CA ASN A 16 -2.45 5.39 -14.70
C ASN A 16 -2.51 6.71 -13.89
N LYS A 17 -1.44 7.00 -13.15
CA LYS A 17 -1.24 8.24 -12.41
C LYS A 17 -0.20 9.10 -13.12
N GLU A 18 -0.36 10.41 -12.97
CA GLU A 18 0.61 11.40 -13.43
C GLU A 18 1.06 12.27 -12.25
N PRO A 19 2.23 12.93 -12.34
CA PRO A 19 2.67 13.93 -11.37
C PRO A 19 1.61 14.97 -10.95
N LYS A 20 0.74 15.35 -11.88
CA LYS A 20 -0.35 16.32 -11.62
C LYS A 20 -1.45 15.78 -10.71
N ASP A 21 -1.55 14.45 -10.59
CA ASP A 21 -2.54 13.79 -9.73
C ASP A 21 -2.04 13.69 -8.29
N VAL A 22 -0.76 13.97 -8.04
CA VAL A 22 -0.15 13.99 -6.72
C VAL A 22 -0.61 15.22 -5.95
N SER A 23 -1.20 14.99 -4.78
CA SER A 23 -1.56 16.05 -3.84
C SER A 23 -0.36 16.48 -3.00
N TRP A 24 0.40 15.54 -2.45
CA TRP A 24 1.60 15.79 -1.64
C TRP A 24 2.46 14.52 -1.52
N VAL A 25 3.72 14.70 -1.16
CA VAL A 25 4.68 13.61 -0.85
C VAL A 25 5.20 13.84 0.57
N GLY A 26 5.32 12.81 1.40
CA GLY A 26 5.64 13.03 2.82
C GLY A 26 5.71 11.75 3.66
N SER A 27 5.46 11.87 4.96
CA SER A 27 5.42 10.72 5.88
C SER A 27 4.00 10.20 6.09
N VAL A 28 3.85 8.91 6.39
CA VAL A 28 2.54 8.24 6.57
C VAL A 28 1.69 8.83 7.71
N ASP A 29 2.34 9.40 8.72
CA ASP A 29 1.68 10.11 9.83
C ASP A 29 1.28 11.56 9.50
N GLY A 30 1.74 12.07 8.36
CA GLY A 30 1.49 13.43 7.88
C GLY A 30 2.31 14.52 8.57
N GLU A 31 3.32 14.19 9.39
CA GLU A 31 4.18 15.19 10.03
C GLU A 31 5.10 15.91 9.03
N PHE A 32 5.51 15.24 7.96
CA PHE A 32 6.32 15.79 6.88
C PHE A 32 5.53 15.80 5.57
N ALA A 33 5.59 16.91 4.82
CA ALA A 33 4.97 17.02 3.51
C ALA A 33 5.69 18.05 2.62
N ILE A 34 5.85 17.70 1.34
CA ILE A 34 6.41 18.54 0.28
C ILE A 34 5.58 18.39 -1.01
N THR A 35 5.78 19.29 -1.96
CA THR A 35 5.18 19.19 -3.29
C THR A 35 5.90 18.13 -4.14
N TRP A 36 5.23 17.61 -5.18
CA TRP A 36 5.88 16.75 -6.16
C TRP A 36 7.14 17.42 -6.77
N SER A 37 7.07 18.71 -7.10
CA SER A 37 8.21 19.43 -7.69
C SER A 37 9.42 19.50 -6.74
N ASP A 38 9.20 19.58 -5.43
CA ASP A 38 10.29 19.55 -4.47
C ASP A 38 10.82 18.14 -4.26
N PHE A 39 9.96 17.13 -4.30
CA PHE A 39 10.36 15.73 -4.29
C PHE A 39 11.26 15.39 -5.49
N GLU A 40 10.91 15.80 -6.71
CA GLU A 40 11.72 15.53 -7.92
C GLU A 40 13.16 16.05 -7.80
N LYS A 41 13.39 17.13 -7.05
CA LYS A 41 14.73 17.70 -6.86
C LYS A 41 15.62 16.86 -5.95
N ILE A 42 15.03 16.01 -5.10
CA ILE A 42 15.77 15.24 -4.08
C ILE A 42 15.67 13.72 -4.30
N ALA A 43 14.71 13.26 -5.11
CA ALA A 43 14.44 11.84 -5.31
C ALA A 43 15.28 11.19 -6.42
N ASP A 44 16.07 11.96 -7.17
CA ASP A 44 17.01 11.44 -8.18
C ASP A 44 18.25 10.85 -7.49
N VAL A 45 18.03 9.73 -6.80
CA VAL A 45 19.03 9.01 -6.00
C VAL A 45 19.00 7.52 -6.35
N GLU A 46 20.17 6.92 -6.43
CA GLU A 46 20.35 5.48 -6.59
C GLU A 46 20.38 4.79 -5.23
N TYR A 47 19.76 3.62 -5.14
CA TYR A 47 19.79 2.76 -3.96
C TYR A 47 19.82 1.27 -4.34
N ASP A 48 20.24 0.39 -3.42
CA ASP A 48 20.09 -1.05 -3.60
C ASP A 48 18.70 -1.50 -3.09
N SER A 49 17.81 -1.84 -4.02
CA SER A 49 16.46 -2.35 -3.70
C SER A 49 16.43 -3.86 -3.46
N GLY A 50 17.59 -4.52 -3.35
CA GLY A 50 17.75 -5.96 -3.11
C GLY A 50 18.04 -6.31 -1.65
N PHE A 51 18.58 -7.51 -1.40
CA PHE A 51 18.83 -7.99 -0.03
C PHE A 51 19.83 -7.11 0.71
N GLY A 52 19.50 -6.73 1.96
CA GLY A 52 20.37 -5.88 2.75
C GLY A 52 19.62 -5.06 3.79
N ALA A 53 20.12 -3.85 4.04
CA ALA A 53 19.45 -2.87 4.88
C ALA A 53 18.61 -1.93 4.00
N GLN A 54 17.48 -1.47 4.54
CA GLN A 54 16.69 -0.41 3.93
C GLN A 54 17.53 0.86 3.71
N GLU A 55 17.42 1.44 2.52
CA GLU A 55 18.09 2.66 2.09
C GLU A 55 17.12 3.84 1.89
N ILE A 56 15.83 3.57 1.62
CA ILE A 56 14.79 4.61 1.48
C ILE A 56 13.89 4.68 2.71
N ALA A 57 13.41 5.86 3.09
CA ALA A 57 12.54 6.03 4.26
C ALA A 57 11.26 5.19 4.15
N LYS A 58 11.06 4.22 5.08
CA LYS A 58 9.90 3.30 5.10
C LYS A 58 8.53 3.98 5.16
N ASP A 59 8.48 5.16 5.75
CA ASP A 59 7.26 5.92 5.97
C ASP A 59 6.98 6.93 4.85
N LEU A 60 7.83 6.96 3.81
CA LEU A 60 7.61 7.80 2.63
C LEU A 60 6.32 7.39 1.92
N VAL A 61 5.46 8.38 1.67
CA VAL A 61 4.20 8.24 0.94
C VAL A 61 4.08 9.25 -0.19
N ILE A 62 3.35 8.85 -1.24
CA ILE A 62 2.88 9.73 -2.31
C ILE A 62 1.36 9.68 -2.27
N VAL A 63 0.72 10.80 -1.93
CA VAL A 63 -0.73 10.88 -1.77
C VAL A 63 -1.36 11.56 -2.99
N PHE A 64 -2.37 10.93 -3.58
CA PHE A 64 -3.06 11.44 -4.75
C PHE A 64 -4.32 12.23 -4.39
N THR A 65 -4.73 13.09 -5.31
CA THR A 65 -5.93 13.94 -5.18
C THR A 65 -7.24 13.16 -5.11
N ASP A 66 -7.27 11.90 -5.58
CA ASP A 66 -8.43 11.02 -5.50
C ASP A 66 -8.49 10.18 -4.20
N GLY A 67 -7.58 10.44 -3.25
CA GLY A 67 -7.52 9.75 -1.96
C GLY A 67 -6.82 8.40 -1.99
N THR A 68 -6.31 7.96 -3.13
CA THR A 68 -5.36 6.84 -3.20
C THR A 68 -3.96 7.29 -2.78
N TYR A 69 -3.09 6.36 -2.44
CA TYR A 69 -1.70 6.69 -2.09
C TYR A 69 -0.75 5.53 -2.42
N MET A 70 0.54 5.83 -2.46
CA MET A 70 1.62 4.84 -2.46
C MET A 70 2.44 4.99 -1.18
N ASN A 71 2.94 3.89 -0.64
CA ASN A 71 3.92 3.83 0.46
C ASN A 71 5.04 2.85 0.12
N ARG A 72 6.11 2.84 0.91
CA ARG A 72 7.21 1.89 0.75
C ARG A 72 6.86 0.54 1.37
N GLY A 73 6.96 -0.52 0.56
CA GLY A 73 7.02 -1.90 1.01
C GLY A 73 8.47 -2.30 1.26
N GLU A 74 8.71 -3.11 2.30
CA GLU A 74 10.01 -3.70 2.59
C GLU A 74 9.82 -5.13 3.10
N TYR A 75 10.63 -6.05 2.56
CA TYR A 75 10.74 -7.41 3.07
C TYR A 75 12.13 -7.98 2.77
N ASP A 76 12.86 -8.34 3.83
CA ASP A 76 14.20 -8.93 3.75
C ASP A 76 15.20 -8.03 2.98
N GLY A 77 15.08 -6.71 3.17
CA GLY A 77 15.85 -5.68 2.50
C GLY A 77 15.37 -5.33 1.09
N SER A 78 14.53 -6.18 0.47
CA SER A 78 13.92 -5.81 -0.81
C SER A 78 12.92 -4.69 -0.60
N GLU A 79 13.03 -3.61 -1.38
CA GLU A 79 12.17 -2.43 -1.25
C GLU A 79 11.43 -2.14 -2.56
N TRP A 80 10.17 -1.72 -2.46
CA TRP A 80 9.32 -1.35 -3.61
C TRP A 80 8.25 -0.34 -3.20
N TRP A 81 7.50 0.18 -4.18
CA TRP A 81 6.28 0.94 -3.93
C TRP A 81 5.04 0.04 -3.88
N GLU A 82 4.25 0.17 -2.83
CA GLU A 82 2.90 -0.41 -2.73
C GLU A 82 1.87 0.65 -3.08
N TYR A 83 0.96 0.34 -4.01
CA TYR A 83 -0.14 1.23 -4.38
C TYR A 83 -1.42 0.80 -3.67
N HIS A 84 -2.04 1.73 -2.93
CA HIS A 84 -3.25 1.48 -2.17
C HIS A 84 -4.42 2.29 -2.71
N GLN A 85 -5.42 1.54 -3.17
CA GLN A 85 -6.77 2.06 -3.37
C GLN A 85 -7.65 1.67 -2.19
N ALA A 86 -8.44 2.62 -1.67
CA ALA A 86 -9.46 2.29 -0.69
C ALA A 86 -10.43 1.24 -1.29
N PRO A 87 -10.78 0.17 -0.55
CA PRO A 87 -11.71 -0.83 -1.05
C PRO A 87 -13.07 -0.21 -1.30
N THR A 88 -13.68 -0.51 -2.44
CA THR A 88 -15.04 -0.06 -2.74
C THR A 88 -16.04 -0.93 -1.99
N LYS A 89 -16.80 -0.33 -1.08
CA LYS A 89 -17.92 -1.02 -0.42
C LYS A 89 -19.00 -1.35 -1.44
N LYS A 90 -19.28 -2.64 -1.65
CA LYS A 90 -20.40 -3.08 -2.49
C LYS A 90 -21.73 -2.72 -1.84
N SER A 91 -22.74 -2.43 -2.65
CA SER A 91 -24.09 -2.09 -2.19
C SER A 91 -24.76 -3.24 -1.42
N ASP A 92 -24.36 -4.48 -1.71
CA ASP A 92 -24.85 -5.71 -1.11
C ASP A 92 -23.87 -6.32 -0.08
N ALA A 93 -22.93 -5.52 0.46
CA ALA A 93 -21.98 -5.98 1.46
C ALA A 93 -22.68 -6.63 2.66
N LYS A 94 -22.26 -7.86 3.02
CA LYS A 94 -22.84 -8.64 4.12
C LYS A 94 -22.23 -8.22 5.46
N PRO A 95 -23.01 -8.22 6.56
CA PRO A 95 -22.42 -8.11 7.91
C PRO A 95 -21.61 -9.38 8.23
N PHE A 96 -20.59 -9.24 9.06
CA PHE A 96 -19.77 -10.33 9.59
C PHE A 96 -19.68 -10.20 11.11
N SER A 97 -19.41 -11.29 11.83
CA SER A 97 -19.30 -11.30 13.30
C SER A 97 -18.09 -12.06 13.84
N ASN A 98 -17.29 -12.66 12.96
CA ASN A 98 -16.04 -13.34 13.28
C ASN A 98 -14.89 -12.67 12.52
N VAL A 99 -13.80 -12.36 13.21
CA VAL A 99 -12.56 -11.81 12.63
C VAL A 99 -11.35 -12.71 12.89
N GLY A 100 -11.60 -13.90 13.43
CA GLY A 100 -10.59 -14.89 13.82
C GLY A 100 -10.21 -14.85 15.29
N GLY A 101 -9.12 -15.52 15.65
CA GLY A 101 -8.66 -15.66 17.03
C GLY A 101 -7.56 -16.70 17.21
N ALA A 102 -7.27 -17.09 18.46
CA ALA A 102 -6.28 -18.12 18.72
C ALA A 102 -6.65 -19.45 18.03
N GLY A 103 -5.81 -19.89 17.10
CA GLY A 103 -6.00 -21.12 16.33
C GLY A 103 -6.56 -20.94 14.91
N THR A 104 -6.93 -19.74 14.49
CA THR A 104 -7.19 -19.46 13.06
C THR A 104 -5.89 -19.50 12.28
N MET A 105 -5.92 -19.96 11.03
CA MET A 105 -4.74 -20.17 10.20
C MET A 105 -4.97 -19.65 8.78
N TRP A 106 -4.49 -18.43 8.53
CA TRP A 106 -4.50 -17.81 7.19
C TRP A 106 -5.91 -17.66 6.56
N ASP A 107 -6.97 -17.83 7.36
CA ASP A 107 -8.35 -17.72 6.91
C ASP A 107 -8.72 -16.27 6.57
N ASP A 108 -9.52 -16.07 5.53
CA ASP A 108 -10.05 -14.75 5.17
C ASP A 108 -11.42 -14.44 5.83
N LEU A 109 -11.93 -13.20 5.65
CA LEU A 109 -13.22 -12.81 6.23
C LEU A 109 -14.40 -13.63 5.69
N ALA A 110 -14.33 -14.16 4.47
CA ALA A 110 -15.38 -15.01 3.94
C ALA A 110 -15.33 -16.38 4.64
N GLU A 111 -14.17 -17.04 4.67
CA GLU A 111 -13.98 -18.36 5.31
C GLU A 111 -14.36 -18.34 6.80
N LEU A 112 -13.99 -17.28 7.53
CA LEU A 112 -14.31 -17.12 8.96
C LEU A 112 -15.80 -16.90 9.24
N ASN A 113 -16.57 -16.44 8.24
CA ASN A 113 -17.98 -16.08 8.37
C ASN A 113 -18.90 -16.90 7.44
N GLU A 114 -18.36 -17.87 6.72
CA GLU A 114 -19.14 -18.91 6.07
C GLU A 114 -19.85 -19.70 7.16
N SER A 115 -21.16 -19.51 7.22
CA SER A 115 -21.99 -20.05 8.29
C SER A 115 -21.89 -21.56 8.35
N GLN A 116 -21.66 -22.05 9.56
CA GLN A 116 -22.21 -23.29 10.11
C GLN A 116 -23.63 -23.55 9.55
N ARG A 117 -23.71 -24.33 8.47
CA ARG A 117 -24.91 -24.91 7.84
C ARG A 117 -24.41 -26.26 7.31
N THR A 118 -24.87 -27.44 7.71
CA THR A 118 -26.07 -27.89 8.43
C THR A 118 -25.78 -29.31 8.90
N GLU A 119 -25.94 -29.64 10.18
CA GLU A 119 -26.24 -31.02 10.56
C GLU A 119 -27.73 -31.13 10.92
N PRO A 120 -28.54 -31.88 10.16
CA PRO A 120 -29.81 -32.34 10.70
C PRO A 120 -29.50 -33.35 11.82
N GLN A 121 -29.92 -33.05 13.05
CA GLN A 121 -29.84 -34.01 14.16
C GLN A 121 -30.74 -35.23 13.87
N PRO A 122 -30.28 -36.46 14.19
CA PRO A 122 -31.07 -37.68 14.03
C PRO A 122 -32.29 -37.74 14.98
#